data_AF-A0A496XNV3-F1
#
_entry.id   AF-A0A496XNV3-F1
#
_cell.length_a   1.000
_cell.length_b   1.000
_cell.length_c   1.000
_cell.angle_alpha   90.00
_cell.angle_beta   90.00
_cell.angle_gamma   90.00
#
_symmetry.space_group_name_H-M   'P 1'
#
loop_
_entity.id
_entity.type
_entity.pdbx_description
1 polymer ?
#
loop_
_entity_poly.entity_id
_entity_poly.type
_entity_poly.pdbx_seq_one_letter_code
_entity_poly.pdbx_strand_id
1 'polypeptide(L)'
;MITVIAGVNGAGKSSVIGSWLRDNGGEYFNPDEATQRLRKQEATMSLDEANATAWQIGFDQLSKAIDEGASYTFETTLGGNSITNKLHESIEKGRQVSLFYCGLASVDLHVQRVAARVQRGGHDIPSEKIRQRFESSIANLVTLVPACYQVLVFDNSAPLRDDKPSPVKLLHLIEGQFRQAPSPDIPEWAKPIAGAALRRVYPDS
;
A
#
# COMPACT_ATOMS: atom_id res chain seq x y z
N MET A 1 0.03 15.06 8.31
CA MET A 1 -0.72 13.81 8.07
C MET A 1 0.19 12.83 7.34
N ILE A 2 0.18 11.56 7.70
CA ILE A 2 0.92 10.51 6.99
C ILE A 2 -0.05 9.78 6.08
N THR A 3 0.26 9.71 4.79
CA THR A 3 -0.57 9.04 3.79
C THR A 3 0.16 7.84 3.21
N VAL A 4 -0.47 6.67 3.27
CA VAL A 4 0.15 5.40 2.90
C VAL A 4 -0.61 4.77 1.74
N ILE A 5 0.09 4.54 0.63
CA ILE A 5 -0.42 3.76 -0.50
C ILE A 5 0.11 2.33 -0.35
N ALA A 6 -0.75 1.39 0.00
CA ALA A 6 -0.38 0.04 0.41
C ALA A 6 -0.99 -1.06 -0.48
N GLY A 7 -0.38 -2.25 -0.46
CA GLY A 7 -0.75 -3.38 -1.32
C GLY A 7 0.44 -4.10 -1.95
N VAL A 8 0.29 -5.39 -2.24
CA VAL A 8 1.39 -6.23 -2.73
C VAL A 8 1.83 -5.81 -4.16
N ASN A 9 3.01 -6.22 -4.60
CA ASN A 9 3.46 -6.02 -5.98
C ASN A 9 2.41 -6.55 -6.97
N GLY A 10 2.17 -5.83 -8.07
CA GLY A 10 1.13 -6.18 -9.05
C GLY A 10 -0.29 -5.73 -8.69
N ALA A 11 -0.55 -5.25 -7.47
CA ALA A 11 -1.89 -4.80 -7.05
C ALA A 11 -2.44 -3.63 -7.88
N GLY A 12 -1.57 -2.79 -8.45
CA GLY A 12 -1.96 -1.56 -9.15
C GLY A 12 -2.00 -0.32 -8.26
N LYS A 13 -1.24 -0.30 -7.15
CA LYS A 13 -1.08 0.87 -6.26
C LYS A 13 -0.79 2.16 -7.02
N SER A 14 0.27 2.16 -7.84
CA SER A 14 0.70 3.33 -8.59
C SER A 14 -0.29 3.72 -9.69
N SER A 15 -0.94 2.74 -10.35
CA SER A 15 -1.90 2.99 -11.46
C SER A 15 -3.31 3.37 -11.02
N VAL A 16 -3.70 3.02 -9.78
CA VAL A 16 -5.01 3.35 -9.22
C VAL A 16 -4.88 4.56 -8.30
N ILE A 17 -4.16 4.39 -7.20
CA ILE A 17 -4.10 5.39 -6.13
C ILE A 17 -3.05 6.45 -6.48
N GLY A 18 -1.88 6.02 -6.97
CA GLY A 18 -0.79 6.92 -7.35
C GLY A 18 -1.17 7.86 -8.51
N SER A 19 -1.81 7.34 -9.56
CA SER A 19 -2.32 8.15 -10.68
C SER A 19 -3.36 9.14 -10.21
N TRP A 20 -4.36 8.71 -9.44
CA TRP A 20 -5.37 9.61 -8.89
C TRP A 20 -4.75 10.73 -8.04
N LEU A 21 -3.77 10.42 -7.19
CA LEU A 21 -3.06 11.45 -6.41
C LEU A 21 -2.36 12.46 -7.31
N ARG A 22 -1.61 12.01 -8.32
CA ARG A 22 -0.87 12.90 -9.23
C ARG A 22 -1.80 13.76 -10.10
N ASP A 23 -2.90 13.18 -10.58
CA ASP A 23 -3.91 13.90 -11.37
C ASP A 23 -4.59 15.02 -10.56
N ASN A 24 -4.55 14.93 -9.21
CA ASN A 24 -5.05 15.95 -8.29
C ASN A 24 -3.93 16.81 -7.68
N GLY A 25 -2.74 16.83 -8.29
CA GLY A 25 -1.60 17.66 -7.87
C GLY A 25 -0.84 17.17 -6.64
N GLY A 26 -1.10 15.94 -6.19
CA GLY A 26 -0.39 15.31 -5.08
C GLY A 26 0.90 14.62 -5.51
N GLU A 27 1.90 14.64 -4.64
CA GLU A 27 3.13 13.87 -4.79
C GLU A 27 3.23 12.76 -3.74
N TYR A 28 3.99 11.70 -4.08
CA TYR A 28 4.29 10.62 -3.16
C TYR A 28 5.65 9.99 -3.46
N PHE A 29 6.29 9.48 -2.42
CA PHE A 29 7.51 8.69 -2.55
C PHE A 29 7.19 7.28 -3.04
N ASN A 30 7.74 6.91 -4.20
CA ASN A 30 7.66 5.56 -4.73
C ASN A 30 9.04 4.88 -4.68
N PRO A 31 9.24 3.82 -3.86
CA PRO A 31 10.52 3.12 -3.79
C PRO A 31 11.01 2.58 -5.13
N ASP A 32 10.12 2.04 -5.98
CA ASP A 32 10.51 1.48 -7.27
C ASP A 32 11.02 2.58 -8.23
N GLU A 33 10.41 3.78 -8.20
CA GLU A 33 10.88 4.93 -8.99
C GLU A 33 12.22 5.47 -8.45
N ALA A 34 12.40 5.48 -7.12
CA ALA A 34 13.64 5.88 -6.49
C ALA A 34 14.79 4.94 -6.84
N THR A 35 14.58 3.61 -6.78
CA THR A 35 15.55 2.61 -7.20
C THR A 35 15.96 2.79 -8.67
N GLN A 36 15.01 3.03 -9.57
CA GLN A 36 15.31 3.30 -10.98
C GLN A 36 16.14 4.57 -11.16
N ARG A 37 15.82 5.63 -10.40
CA ARG A 37 16.55 6.90 -10.45
C ARG A 37 18.00 6.73 -9.99
N LEU A 38 18.22 6.01 -8.88
CA LEU A 38 19.54 5.69 -8.36
C LEU A 38 20.39 4.91 -9.37
N ARG A 39 19.83 3.85 -9.98
CA ARG A 39 20.54 3.06 -11.01
C ARG A 39 20.85 3.84 -12.29
N LYS A 40 20.06 4.87 -12.62
CA LYS A 40 20.34 5.77 -13.75
C LYS A 40 21.46 6.76 -13.43
N GLN A 41 21.58 7.19 -12.17
CA GLN A 41 22.62 8.12 -11.71
C GLN A 41 23.96 7.40 -11.50
N GLU A 42 23.93 6.16 -11.03
CA GLU A 42 25.10 5.34 -10.77
C GLU A 42 24.97 3.99 -11.46
N ALA A 43 25.50 3.89 -12.68
CA ALA A 43 25.36 2.69 -13.52
C ALA A 43 26.01 1.42 -12.92
N THR A 44 26.99 1.60 -12.02
CA THR A 44 27.68 0.51 -11.31
C THR A 44 26.90 -0.01 -10.11
N MET A 45 25.89 0.72 -9.62
CA MET A 45 25.10 0.32 -8.46
C MET A 45 24.27 -0.92 -8.78
N SER A 46 24.42 -1.96 -7.97
CA SER A 46 23.62 -3.17 -8.09
C SER A 46 22.15 -2.89 -7.76
N LEU A 47 21.27 -3.78 -8.20
CA LEU A 47 19.84 -3.64 -7.95
C LEU A 47 19.50 -3.74 -6.45
N ASP A 48 20.21 -4.59 -5.71
CA ASP A 48 19.98 -4.78 -4.28
C ASP A 48 20.46 -3.55 -3.49
N GLU A 49 21.61 -2.97 -3.84
CA GLU A 49 22.08 -1.70 -3.26
C GLU A 49 21.09 -0.56 -3.54
N ALA A 50 20.64 -0.41 -4.79
CA ALA A 50 19.67 0.63 -5.15
C ALA A 50 18.31 0.44 -4.45
N ASN A 51 17.87 -0.80 -4.25
CA ASN A 51 16.66 -1.12 -3.47
C ASN A 51 16.84 -0.77 -1.99
N ALA A 52 17.97 -1.14 -1.39
CA ALA A 52 18.26 -0.86 0.01
C ALA A 52 18.37 0.65 0.26
N THR A 53 19.06 1.39 -0.61
CA THR A 53 19.20 2.85 -0.52
C THR A 53 17.85 3.55 -0.72
N ALA A 54 17.04 3.15 -1.70
CA ALA A 54 15.70 3.71 -1.89
C ALA A 54 14.79 3.46 -0.67
N TRP A 55 14.87 2.27 -0.08
CA TRP A 55 14.12 1.94 1.13
C TRP A 55 14.56 2.80 2.32
N GLN A 56 15.87 2.95 2.55
CA GLN A 56 16.44 3.81 3.61
C GLN A 56 15.94 5.25 3.45
N ILE A 57 16.08 5.84 2.25
CA ILE A 57 15.61 7.21 1.97
C ILE A 57 14.13 7.38 2.33
N GLY A 58 13.28 6.46 1.89
CA GLY A 58 11.85 6.53 2.16
C GLY A 58 11.49 6.38 3.65
N PHE A 59 12.24 5.54 4.37
CA PHE A 59 12.06 5.31 5.80
C PHE A 59 12.55 6.50 6.65
N ASP A 60 13.67 7.11 6.26
CA ASP A 60 14.21 8.31 6.92
C ASP A 60 13.28 9.51 6.70
N GLN A 61 12.73 9.68 5.49
CA GLN A 61 11.73 10.70 5.21
C GLN A 61 10.45 10.51 6.02
N LEU A 62 9.98 9.26 6.17
CA LEU A 62 8.85 8.95 7.05
C LEU A 62 9.17 9.34 8.50
N SER A 63 10.34 8.95 9.01
CA SER A 63 10.75 9.23 10.38
C SER A 63 10.83 10.74 10.63
N LYS A 64 11.51 11.47 9.74
CA LYS A 64 11.61 12.93 9.79
C LYS A 64 10.24 13.60 9.77
N ALA A 65 9.33 13.18 8.89
CA ALA A 65 8.00 13.77 8.80
C ALA A 65 7.13 13.49 10.04
N ILE A 66 7.33 12.36 10.70
CA ILE A 66 6.68 12.06 11.98
C ILE A 66 7.19 13.02 13.05
N ASP A 67 8.51 13.15 13.19
CA ASP A 67 9.14 13.94 14.25
C ASP A 67 8.93 15.44 14.07
N GLU A 68 8.95 15.95 12.84
CA GLU A 68 8.72 17.37 12.51
C GLU A 68 7.22 17.72 12.41
N GLY A 69 6.34 16.74 12.53
CA GLY A 69 4.92 16.95 12.33
C GLY A 69 4.52 17.27 10.88
N ALA A 70 5.41 17.08 9.90
CA ALA A 70 5.19 17.34 8.48
C ALA A 70 4.35 16.25 7.78
N SER A 71 3.72 16.60 6.65
CA SER A 71 2.99 15.63 5.85
C SER A 71 3.93 14.80 4.97
N TYR A 72 3.63 13.52 4.82
CA TYR A 72 4.41 12.61 3.97
C TYR A 72 3.51 11.55 3.35
N THR A 73 3.62 11.39 2.03
CA THR A 73 2.86 10.40 1.25
C THR A 73 3.83 9.43 0.62
N PHE A 74 3.61 8.13 0.78
CA PHE A 74 4.53 7.13 0.23
C PHE A 74 3.82 5.82 -0.14
N GLU A 75 4.45 5.07 -1.05
CA GLU A 75 4.04 3.74 -1.45
C GLU A 75 4.80 2.66 -0.66
N THR A 76 4.10 1.61 -0.26
CA THR A 76 4.70 0.43 0.38
C THR A 76 3.97 -0.85 -0.03
N THR A 77 4.65 -1.99 0.08
CA THR A 77 3.97 -3.28 0.02
C THR A 77 3.24 -3.61 1.31
N LEU A 78 3.61 -2.95 2.41
CA LEU A 78 3.21 -3.27 3.78
C LEU A 78 3.57 -4.71 4.21
N GLY A 79 4.43 -5.40 3.45
CA GLY A 79 4.76 -6.81 3.70
C GLY A 79 5.89 -7.03 4.72
N GLY A 80 6.51 -5.97 5.22
CA GLY A 80 7.51 -6.02 6.30
C GLY A 80 7.05 -5.18 7.49
N ASN A 81 7.59 -5.48 8.68
CA ASN A 81 7.07 -4.92 9.93
C ASN A 81 7.61 -3.51 10.23
N SER A 82 8.76 -3.11 9.67
CA SER A 82 9.37 -1.81 10.01
C SER A 82 8.47 -0.62 9.72
N ILE A 83 7.80 -0.60 8.55
CA ILE A 83 6.85 0.46 8.20
C ILE A 83 5.62 0.39 9.10
N THR A 84 5.06 -0.80 9.31
CA THR A 84 3.89 -1.02 10.18
C THR A 84 4.13 -0.51 11.60
N ASN A 85 5.28 -0.88 12.19
CA ASN A 85 5.68 -0.43 13.52
C ASN A 85 5.86 1.09 13.55
N LYS A 86 6.47 1.68 12.52
CA LYS A 86 6.66 3.14 12.42
C LYS A 86 5.34 3.89 12.29
N LEU A 87 4.35 3.30 11.62
CA LEU A 87 3.01 3.86 11.53
C LEU A 87 2.28 3.80 12.88
N HIS A 88 2.38 2.70 13.62
CA HIS A 88 1.88 2.63 15.00
C HIS A 88 2.52 3.69 15.90
N GLU A 89 3.85 3.81 15.88
CA GLU A 89 4.58 4.88 16.60
C GLU A 89 4.07 6.28 16.21
N SER A 90 3.79 6.51 14.93
CA SER A 90 3.25 7.80 14.48
C SER A 90 1.87 8.09 15.06
N ILE A 91 0.99 7.08 15.13
CA ILE A 91 -0.35 7.21 15.71
C ILE A 91 -0.25 7.50 17.21
N GLU A 92 0.63 6.80 17.93
CA GLU A 92 0.89 7.04 19.35
C GLU A 92 1.42 8.46 19.60
N LYS A 93 2.21 9.01 18.68
CA LYS A 93 2.65 10.42 18.65
C LYS A 93 1.55 11.41 18.22
N GLY A 94 0.30 10.97 18.08
CA GLY A 94 -0.85 11.80 17.73
C GLY A 94 -0.94 12.17 16.24
N ARG A 95 -0.17 11.50 15.36
CA ARG A 95 -0.23 11.73 13.92
C ARG A 95 -1.46 11.04 13.34
N GLN A 96 -2.14 11.73 12.43
CA GLN A 96 -3.17 11.11 11.59
C GLN A 96 -2.53 10.28 10.47
N VAL A 97 -2.95 9.01 10.36
CA VAL A 97 -2.54 8.09 9.29
C VAL A 97 -3.72 7.77 8.38
N SER A 98 -3.61 8.11 7.10
CA SER A 98 -4.58 7.74 6.05
C SER A 98 -4.01 6.64 5.18
N LEU A 99 -4.64 5.46 5.21
CA LEU A 99 -4.17 4.27 4.52
C LEU A 99 -5.09 3.90 3.35
N PHE A 100 -4.53 3.88 2.15
CA PHE A 100 -5.18 3.49 0.91
C PHE A 100 -4.61 2.14 0.47
N TYR A 101 -5.40 1.08 0.57
CA TYR A 101 -4.97 -0.27 0.25
C TYR A 101 -5.57 -0.75 -1.08
N CYS A 102 -4.75 -1.35 -1.93
CA CYS A 102 -5.18 -2.02 -3.15
C CYS A 102 -4.76 -3.49 -3.10
N GLY A 103 -5.74 -4.39 -3.21
CA GLY A 103 -5.53 -5.85 -3.20
C GLY A 103 -6.10 -6.52 -4.45
N LEU A 104 -5.77 -7.82 -4.61
CA LEU A 104 -6.27 -8.68 -5.68
C LEU A 104 -6.83 -9.98 -5.09
N ALA A 105 -7.70 -10.64 -5.86
CA ALA A 105 -8.42 -11.84 -5.48
C ALA A 105 -7.52 -13.03 -5.13
N SER A 106 -6.31 -13.10 -5.69
CA SER A 106 -5.37 -14.17 -5.40
C SER A 106 -3.92 -13.74 -5.55
N VAL A 107 -3.05 -14.44 -4.82
CA VAL A 107 -1.59 -14.31 -4.95
C VAL A 107 -1.09 -14.65 -6.35
N ASP A 108 -1.72 -15.62 -7.02
CA ASP A 108 -1.33 -15.98 -8.39
C ASP A 108 -1.63 -14.84 -9.37
N LEU A 109 -2.69 -14.06 -9.16
CA LEU A 109 -2.97 -12.87 -9.96
C LEU A 109 -1.90 -11.77 -9.75
N HIS A 110 -1.37 -11.64 -8.53
CA HIS A 110 -0.20 -10.77 -8.29
C HIS A 110 1.02 -11.23 -9.09
N VAL A 111 1.34 -12.52 -9.03
CA VAL A 111 2.47 -13.11 -9.77
C VAL A 111 2.30 -12.91 -11.28
N GLN A 112 1.11 -13.20 -11.82
CA GLN A 112 0.79 -13.01 -13.24
C GLN A 112 0.97 -11.55 -13.68
N ARG A 113 0.48 -10.59 -12.90
CA ARG A 113 0.61 -9.16 -13.21
C ARG A 113 2.05 -8.67 -13.14
N VAL A 114 2.85 -9.18 -12.20
CA VAL A 114 4.29 -8.88 -12.14
C VAL A 114 5.00 -9.45 -13.37
N ALA A 115 4.75 -10.71 -13.73
CA ALA A 115 5.35 -11.34 -14.92
C ALA A 115 5.01 -10.56 -16.22
N ALA A 116 3.74 -10.18 -16.40
CA ALA A 116 3.31 -9.37 -17.54
C ALA A 116 3.93 -7.95 -17.56
N ARG A 117 4.30 -7.40 -16.39
CA ARG A 117 5.03 -6.13 -16.29
C ARG A 117 6.51 -6.32 -16.66
N VAL A 118 7.14 -7.42 -16.25
CA VAL A 118 8.53 -7.76 -16.59
C VAL A 118 8.70 -7.93 -18.10
N GLN A 119 7.76 -8.61 -18.75
CA GLN A 119 7.74 -8.75 -20.23
C GLN A 119 7.69 -7.39 -20.96
N ARG A 120 7.20 -6.34 -20.29
CA ARG A 120 7.15 -4.95 -20.79
C ARG A 120 8.33 -4.09 -20.33
N GLY A 121 9.40 -4.71 -19.80
CA GLY A 121 10.61 -4.01 -19.34
C GLY A 121 10.57 -3.52 -17.89
N GLY A 122 9.60 -3.96 -17.09
CA GLY A 122 9.54 -3.65 -15.66
C GLY A 122 10.47 -4.52 -14.80
N HIS A 123 10.54 -4.19 -13.50
CA HIS A 123 11.36 -4.92 -12.53
C HIS A 123 10.72 -6.25 -12.11
N ASP A 124 11.53 -7.31 -12.13
CA ASP A 124 11.18 -8.64 -11.65
C ASP A 124 11.21 -8.75 -10.13
N ILE A 125 10.26 -9.47 -9.56
CA ILE A 125 10.16 -9.74 -8.14
C ILE A 125 9.94 -11.25 -7.97
N PRO A 126 10.77 -11.95 -7.20
CA PRO A 126 10.60 -13.39 -6.97
C PRO A 126 9.19 -13.71 -6.47
N SER A 127 8.54 -14.69 -7.09
CA SER A 127 7.16 -15.10 -6.77
C SER A 127 7.00 -15.50 -5.30
N GLU A 128 8.00 -16.14 -4.71
CA GLU A 128 8.02 -16.48 -3.28
C GLU A 128 7.92 -15.23 -2.38
N LYS A 129 8.63 -14.16 -2.75
CA LYS A 129 8.55 -12.87 -2.05
C LYS A 129 7.16 -12.26 -2.18
N ILE A 130 6.48 -12.43 -3.32
CA ILE A 130 5.10 -11.98 -3.52
C ILE A 130 4.14 -12.78 -2.62
N ARG A 131 4.33 -14.10 -2.51
CA ARG A 131 3.52 -14.98 -1.65
C ARG A 131 3.64 -14.59 -0.17
N GLN A 132 4.87 -14.44 0.32
CA GLN A 132 5.11 -13.99 1.69
C GLN A 132 4.49 -12.61 1.96
N ARG A 133 4.66 -11.66 1.03
CA ARG A 133 4.09 -10.31 1.15
C ARG A 133 2.57 -10.31 1.11
N PHE A 134 1.93 -11.25 0.42
CA PHE A 134 0.48 -11.33 0.35
C PHE A 134 -0.13 -11.57 1.74
N GLU A 135 0.40 -12.54 2.48
CA GLU A 135 -0.06 -12.84 3.82
C GLU A 135 0.32 -11.73 4.82
N SER A 136 1.60 -11.32 4.83
CA SER A 136 2.09 -10.36 5.81
C SER A 136 1.51 -8.95 5.62
N SER A 137 1.23 -8.53 4.38
CA SER A 137 0.61 -7.24 4.08
C SER A 137 -0.81 -7.13 4.64
N ILE A 138 -1.60 -8.21 4.51
CA ILE A 138 -2.97 -8.26 5.06
C ILE A 138 -2.92 -8.28 6.59
N ALA A 139 -2.05 -9.11 7.17
CA ALA A 139 -1.88 -9.17 8.62
C ALA A 139 -1.48 -7.82 9.21
N ASN A 140 -0.50 -7.13 8.60
CA ASN A 140 -0.07 -5.81 9.03
C ASN A 140 -1.19 -4.77 8.91
N LEU A 141 -1.94 -4.79 7.80
CA LEU A 141 -3.08 -3.88 7.63
C LEU A 141 -4.13 -4.11 8.72
N VAL A 142 -4.47 -5.35 9.03
CA VAL A 142 -5.44 -5.70 10.10
C VAL A 142 -5.04 -5.07 11.44
N THR A 143 -3.75 -5.01 11.77
CA THR A 143 -3.29 -4.36 13.01
C THR A 143 -3.44 -2.84 12.99
N LEU A 144 -3.31 -2.20 11.82
CA LEU A 144 -3.37 -0.74 11.67
C LEU A 144 -4.80 -0.20 11.61
N VAL A 145 -5.73 -0.97 11.04
CA VAL A 145 -7.13 -0.56 10.81
C VAL A 145 -7.81 0.03 12.05
N PRO A 146 -7.66 -0.50 13.28
CA PRO A 146 -8.30 0.06 14.47
C PRO A 146 -7.80 1.45 14.85
N ALA A 147 -6.62 1.85 14.40
CA ALA A 147 -5.93 3.05 14.87
C ALA A 147 -5.79 4.14 13.78
N CYS A 148 -5.88 3.80 12.49
CA CYS A 148 -5.76 4.77 11.39
C CYS A 148 -6.83 5.88 11.45
N TYR A 149 -6.50 7.07 10.97
CA TYR A 149 -7.48 8.14 10.77
C TYR A 149 -8.48 7.78 9.66
N GLN A 150 -7.96 7.25 8.55
CA GLN A 150 -8.74 6.83 7.39
C GLN A 150 -8.22 5.50 6.85
N VAL A 151 -9.13 4.62 6.44
CA VAL A 151 -8.81 3.40 5.70
C VAL A 151 -9.71 3.31 4.48
N LEU A 152 -9.13 3.19 3.29
CA LEU A 152 -9.85 2.98 2.04
C LEU A 152 -9.28 1.75 1.34
N VAL A 153 -10.13 0.76 1.07
CA VAL A 153 -9.70 -0.53 0.50
C VAL A 153 -10.35 -0.73 -0.86
N PHE A 154 -9.52 -1.08 -1.85
CA PHE A 154 -9.91 -1.41 -3.20
C PHE A 154 -9.57 -2.85 -3.55
N ASP A 155 -10.47 -3.50 -4.29
CA ASP A 155 -10.17 -4.69 -5.06
C ASP A 155 -9.91 -4.28 -6.51
N ASN A 156 -8.74 -4.63 -7.05
CA ASN A 156 -8.38 -4.33 -8.43
C ASN A 156 -8.22 -5.59 -9.28
N SER A 157 -9.00 -6.64 -9.01
CA SER A 157 -8.88 -7.96 -9.66
C SER A 157 -9.46 -7.98 -11.06
N ALA A 158 -10.43 -7.12 -11.34
CA ALA A 158 -11.05 -7.04 -12.66
C ALA A 158 -9.99 -6.79 -13.76
N PRO A 159 -10.20 -7.34 -14.97
CA PRO A 159 -9.40 -6.97 -16.14
C PRO A 159 -9.41 -5.46 -16.38
N LEU A 160 -8.40 -4.97 -17.11
CA LEU A 160 -8.40 -3.58 -17.56
C LEU A 160 -9.62 -3.33 -18.46
N ARG A 161 -10.22 -2.16 -18.33
CA ARG A 161 -11.27 -1.65 -19.21
C ARG A 161 -10.71 -0.42 -19.91
N ASP A 162 -10.70 -0.43 -21.25
CA ASP A 162 -10.12 0.64 -22.06
C ASP A 162 -8.67 0.99 -21.63
N ASP A 163 -7.86 -0.06 -21.43
CA ASP A 163 -6.48 -0.01 -20.92
C ASP A 163 -6.30 0.64 -19.53
N LYS A 164 -7.39 0.85 -18.78
CA LYS A 164 -7.38 1.44 -17.44
C LYS A 164 -7.84 0.46 -16.37
N PRO A 165 -7.29 0.53 -15.15
CA PRO A 165 -7.80 -0.26 -14.03
C PRO A 165 -9.20 0.21 -13.64
N SER A 166 -10.06 -0.74 -13.26
CA SER A 166 -11.44 -0.48 -12.80
C SER A 166 -11.63 -1.06 -11.39
N PRO A 167 -10.99 -0.48 -10.37
CA PRO A 167 -11.02 -1.00 -9.01
C PRO A 167 -12.41 -0.85 -8.37
N VAL A 168 -12.83 -1.87 -7.63
CA VAL A 168 -14.04 -1.85 -6.81
C VAL A 168 -13.67 -1.41 -5.40
N LYS A 169 -14.31 -0.35 -4.91
CA LYS A 169 -14.16 0.09 -3.51
C LYS A 169 -14.89 -0.89 -2.60
N LEU A 170 -14.17 -1.55 -1.70
CA LEU A 170 -14.70 -2.58 -0.80
C LEU A 170 -15.23 -2.00 0.51
N LEU A 171 -14.50 -1.06 1.11
CA LEU A 171 -14.90 -0.36 2.32
C LEU A 171 -14.20 1.00 2.42
N HIS A 172 -14.79 1.91 3.17
CA HIS A 172 -14.20 3.21 3.48
C HIS A 172 -14.55 3.63 4.91
N LEU A 173 -13.52 3.73 5.74
CA LEU A 173 -13.58 4.12 7.14
C LEU A 173 -12.90 5.49 7.30
N ILE A 174 -13.55 6.43 7.99
CA ILE A 174 -12.96 7.71 8.41
C ILE A 174 -13.34 7.93 9.88
N GLU A 175 -12.37 8.22 10.74
CA GLU A 175 -12.58 8.56 12.15
C GLU A 175 -13.47 7.54 12.90
N GLY A 176 -13.27 6.24 12.62
CA GLY A 176 -14.07 5.17 13.25
C GLY A 176 -15.51 5.09 12.75
N GLN A 177 -15.85 5.71 11.62
CA GLN A 177 -17.17 5.63 11.00
C GLN A 177 -17.08 5.16 9.54
N PHE A 178 -18.02 4.31 9.13
CA PHE A 178 -18.12 3.92 7.73
C PHE A 178 -18.68 5.06 6.88
N ARG A 179 -17.88 5.54 5.93
CA ARG A 179 -18.38 6.27 4.75
C ARG A 179 -18.90 5.30 3.69
N GLN A 180 -18.35 4.09 3.68
CA GLN A 180 -18.90 2.94 2.98
C GLN A 180 -18.63 1.70 3.82
N ALA A 181 -19.71 1.00 4.21
CA ALA A 181 -19.61 -0.28 4.91
C ALA A 181 -18.97 -1.35 4.00
N PRO A 182 -18.44 -2.44 4.58
CA PRO A 182 -17.93 -3.57 3.79
C PRO A 182 -18.96 -4.04 2.75
N SER A 183 -18.51 -4.25 1.52
CA SER A 183 -19.33 -4.81 0.43
C SER A 183 -19.97 -6.13 0.87
N PRO A 184 -21.24 -6.41 0.52
CA PRO A 184 -21.85 -7.73 0.74
C PRO A 184 -21.05 -8.86 0.08
N ASP A 185 -20.49 -8.58 -1.10
CA ASP A 185 -19.68 -9.50 -1.89
C ASP A 185 -18.17 -9.31 -1.63
N ILE A 186 -17.79 -9.05 -0.38
CA ILE A 186 -16.39 -8.82 -0.05
C ILE A 186 -15.56 -10.10 -0.31
N PRO A 187 -14.45 -10.01 -1.05
CA PRO A 187 -13.62 -11.17 -1.36
C PRO A 187 -12.91 -11.72 -0.11
N GLU A 188 -12.60 -13.02 -0.11
CA GLU A 188 -11.97 -13.72 1.03
C GLU A 188 -10.73 -13.01 1.57
N TRP A 189 -9.85 -12.53 0.68
CA TRP A 189 -8.61 -11.85 1.07
C TRP A 189 -8.86 -10.59 1.91
N ALA A 190 -10.01 -9.92 1.73
CA ALA A 190 -10.34 -8.68 2.40
C ALA A 190 -11.21 -8.86 3.65
N LYS A 191 -11.75 -10.07 3.90
CA LYS A 191 -12.57 -10.34 5.10
C LYS A 191 -11.87 -10.04 6.42
N PRO A 192 -10.57 -10.37 6.63
CA PRO A 192 -9.89 -10.01 7.88
C PRO A 192 -9.85 -8.50 8.11
N ILE A 193 -9.67 -7.73 7.04
CA ILE A 193 -9.63 -6.26 7.06
C ILE A 193 -11.02 -5.70 7.43
N ALA A 194 -12.09 -6.23 6.81
CA ALA A 194 -13.45 -5.85 7.15
C ALA A 194 -13.82 -6.22 8.60
N GLY A 195 -13.39 -7.40 9.08
CA GLY A 195 -13.58 -7.79 10.47
C GLY A 195 -12.91 -6.82 11.45
N ALA A 196 -11.69 -6.35 11.14
CA ALA A 196 -11.01 -5.33 11.94
C ALA A 196 -11.74 -3.98 11.90
N ALA A 197 -12.24 -3.58 10.74
CA ALA A 197 -13.01 -2.35 10.59
C ALA A 197 -14.34 -2.41 11.35
N LEU A 198 -15.07 -3.53 11.26
CA LEU A 198 -16.33 -3.75 11.97
C LEU A 198 -16.14 -3.69 13.48
N ARG A 199 -15.13 -4.38 14.04
CA ARG A 199 -14.81 -4.30 15.49
C ARG A 199 -14.46 -2.90 15.95
N ARG A 200 -13.86 -2.07 15.08
CA ARG A 200 -13.55 -0.69 15.42
C ARG A 200 -14.83 0.16 15.50
N VAL A 201 -15.76 -0.03 14.56
CA VAL A 201 -17.01 0.75 14.48
C VAL A 201 -18.02 0.27 15.51
N TYR A 202 -18.07 -1.04 15.75
CA TYR A 202 -19.00 -1.72 16.65
C TYR A 202 -18.21 -2.60 17.64
N PRO A 203 -17.59 -2.01 18.67
CA PRO A 203 -16.74 -2.74 19.61
C PRO A 203 -17.49 -3.74 20.50
N ASP A 204 -18.81 -3.57 20.66
CA ASP A 204 -19.67 -4.39 21.51
C ASP A 204 -20.45 -5.50 20.75
N SER A 205 -20.06 -5.79 19.50
CA SER A 205 -20.73 -6.74 18.59
C SER A 205 -20.01 -8.08 18.44
#